data_AF-V4YTB5-F1
#
_entry.id   AF-V4YTB5-F1
#
_cell.length_a   1.000
_cell.length_b   1.000
_cell.length_c   1.000
_cell.angle_alpha   90.00
_cell.angle_beta   90.00
_cell.angle_gamma   90.00
#
_symmetry.space_group_name_H-M   'P 1'
#
loop_
_entity.id
_entity.type
_entity.pdbx_description
1 polymer ?
#
loop_
_entity_poly.entity_id
_entity_poly.type
_entity_poly.pdbx_seq_one_letter_code
_entity_poly.pdbx_strand_id
1 'polypeptide(L)'
;MPRKKTVQPPPLKAFTLDDGTLVEIRDWRTREIGQGQSKKFDAEELDWQVLGGLIDDLMSGNCSREKRATEALASNSAMERFLLNGGYEMDERTARRHGKCIREKYTQTRRILGAVEYDSWQVHSAPCQK
;
A
#
# COMPACT_ATOMS: atom_id res chain seq x y z
N MET A 1 19.44 -36.13 -9.15
CA MET A 1 19.61 -35.57 -7.78
C MET A 1 18.25 -35.14 -7.25
N PRO A 2 17.88 -35.43 -5.99
CA PRO A 2 16.64 -34.94 -5.41
C PRO A 2 16.68 -33.41 -5.37
N ARG A 3 15.69 -32.73 -5.95
CA ARG A 3 15.57 -31.27 -5.75
C ARG A 3 15.29 -31.03 -4.27
N LYS A 4 16.15 -30.24 -3.61
CA LYS A 4 15.83 -29.70 -2.28
C LYS A 4 14.49 -28.96 -2.40
N LYS A 5 13.52 -29.33 -1.55
CA LYS A 5 12.26 -28.59 -1.45
C LYS A 5 12.60 -27.18 -0.97
N THR A 6 12.06 -26.17 -1.64
CA THR A 6 12.10 -24.79 -1.18
C THR A 6 11.29 -24.70 0.12
N VAL A 7 11.97 -24.44 1.22
CA VAL A 7 11.35 -24.26 2.54
C VAL A 7 10.98 -22.78 2.68
N GLN A 8 9.73 -22.49 3.06
CA GLN A 8 9.30 -21.12 3.33
C GLN A 8 9.99 -20.59 4.58
N PRO A 9 10.53 -19.36 4.55
CA PRO A 9 10.98 -18.72 5.77
C PRO A 9 9.78 -18.44 6.69
N PRO A 10 9.94 -18.60 8.01
CA PRO A 10 8.88 -18.28 8.96
C PRO A 10 8.60 -16.77 8.97
N PRO A 11 7.33 -16.34 9.15
CA PRO A 11 6.98 -14.93 9.25
C PRO A 11 7.62 -14.28 10.49
N LEU A 12 7.81 -12.96 10.47
CA LEU A 12 8.35 -12.21 11.62
C LEU A 12 7.42 -12.30 12.84
N LYS A 13 6.11 -12.23 12.60
CA LYS A 13 5.08 -12.38 13.62
C LYS A 13 3.83 -12.95 12.98
N ALA A 14 3.13 -13.82 13.69
CA ALA A 14 1.81 -14.29 13.29
C ALA A 14 0.89 -14.20 14.50
N PHE A 15 -0.34 -13.75 14.29
CA PHE A 15 -1.38 -13.74 15.31
C PHE A 15 -2.74 -13.99 14.66
N THR A 16 -3.67 -14.52 15.45
CA THR A 16 -5.02 -14.81 15.00
C THR A 16 -5.95 -13.71 15.52
N LEU A 17 -6.81 -13.20 14.66
CA LEU A 17 -7.90 -12.29 15.05
C LEU A 17 -9.05 -13.07 15.69
N ASP A 18 -9.95 -12.36 16.38
CA ASP A 18 -11.08 -12.96 17.10
C ASP A 18 -12.08 -13.69 16.18
N ASP A 19 -12.08 -13.37 14.89
CA ASP A 19 -12.87 -14.04 13.84
C ASP A 19 -12.20 -15.31 13.27
N GLY A 20 -11.03 -15.69 13.80
CA GLY A 20 -10.24 -16.83 13.34
C GLY A 20 -9.32 -16.52 12.16
N THR A 21 -9.25 -15.28 11.69
CA THR A 21 -8.38 -14.87 10.58
C THR A 21 -6.91 -14.87 11.04
N LEU A 22 -6.04 -15.58 10.32
CA LEU A 22 -4.59 -15.57 10.55
C LEU A 22 -3.95 -14.34 9.89
N VAL A 23 -3.30 -13.50 10.69
CA VAL A 23 -2.54 -12.34 10.22
C VAL A 23 -1.05 -12.61 10.40
N GLU A 24 -0.31 -12.58 9.28
CA GLU A 24 1.14 -12.75 9.27
C GLU A 24 1.84 -11.45 8.87
N ILE A 25 2.80 -11.03 9.69
CA ILE A 25 3.72 -9.92 9.39
C ILE A 25 4.98 -10.52 8.77
N ARG A 26 5.28 -10.14 7.52
CA ARG A 26 6.44 -10.61 6.77
C ARG A 26 7.25 -9.43 6.22
N ASP A 27 8.57 -9.55 6.19
CA ASP A 27 9.47 -8.58 5.55
C ASP A 27 10.11 -9.16 4.27
N TRP A 28 11.06 -8.42 3.70
CA TRP A 28 11.82 -8.84 2.52
C TRP A 28 12.64 -10.13 2.74
N ARG A 29 12.96 -10.49 3.98
CA ARG A 29 13.71 -11.71 4.34
C ARG A 29 12.78 -12.90 4.59
N THR A 30 11.57 -12.66 5.09
CA THR A 30 10.56 -13.69 5.42
C THR A 30 9.45 -13.79 4.38
N ARG A 31 9.67 -13.22 3.19
CA ARG A 31 8.70 -13.21 2.10
C ARG A 31 8.38 -14.62 1.60
N GLU A 32 7.16 -14.78 1.10
CA GLU A 32 6.74 -16.03 0.48
C GLU A 32 7.55 -16.31 -0.78
N ILE A 33 8.15 -17.50 -0.81
CA ILE A 33 8.94 -17.98 -1.94
C ILE A 33 8.03 -18.83 -2.83
N GLY A 34 7.78 -18.37 -4.04
CA GLY A 34 6.94 -19.07 -5.00
C GLY A 34 7.16 -18.56 -6.42
N GLN A 35 6.71 -19.34 -7.41
CA GLN A 35 6.80 -18.92 -8.80
C GLN A 35 5.98 -17.64 -8.99
N GLY A 36 6.64 -16.56 -9.44
CA GLY A 36 6.01 -15.25 -9.63
C GLY A 36 5.90 -14.36 -8.38
N GLN A 37 6.21 -14.88 -7.18
CA GLN A 37 6.10 -14.09 -5.94
C GLN A 37 7.14 -12.97 -5.85
N SER A 38 8.37 -13.17 -6.36
CA SER A 38 9.37 -12.08 -6.38
C SER A 38 8.90 -10.93 -7.26
N LYS A 39 8.43 -11.20 -8.49
CA LYS A 39 7.93 -10.15 -9.39
C LYS A 39 6.71 -9.43 -8.82
N LYS A 40 5.86 -10.16 -8.11
CA LYS A 40 4.70 -9.58 -7.42
C LYS A 40 5.15 -8.67 -6.27
N PHE A 41 6.11 -9.10 -5.47
CA PHE A 41 6.71 -8.30 -4.41
C PHE A 41 7.34 -7.02 -4.95
N ASP A 42 8.20 -7.12 -5.96
CA ASP A 42 8.89 -5.96 -6.55
C ASP A 42 7.87 -4.95 -7.15
N ALA A 43 6.79 -5.46 -7.76
CA ALA A 43 5.69 -4.64 -8.27
C ALA A 43 4.88 -3.96 -7.14
N GLU A 44 4.60 -4.68 -6.05
CA GLU A 44 3.88 -4.14 -4.90
C GLU A 44 4.73 -3.14 -4.11
N GLU A 45 6.04 -3.34 -4.06
CA GLU A 45 7.01 -2.43 -3.47
C GLU A 45 7.03 -1.10 -4.22
N LEU A 46 7.09 -1.14 -5.56
CA LEU A 46 6.98 0.07 -6.38
C LEU A 46 5.70 0.86 -6.06
N ASP A 47 4.55 0.18 -6.00
CA ASP A 47 3.28 0.85 -5.68
C ASP A 47 3.33 1.57 -4.34
N TRP A 48 3.88 0.91 -3.31
CA TRP A 48 3.97 1.47 -1.96
C TRP A 48 4.98 2.61 -1.88
N GLN A 49 6.10 2.52 -2.58
CA GLN A 49 7.09 3.60 -2.67
C GLN A 49 6.50 4.84 -3.35
N VAL A 50 5.82 4.65 -4.48
CA VAL A 50 5.14 5.75 -5.19
C VAL A 50 4.05 6.37 -4.32
N LEU A 51 3.22 5.54 -3.67
CA LEU A 51 2.17 6.03 -2.79
C LEU A 51 2.74 6.79 -1.57
N GLY A 52 3.81 6.27 -0.97
CA GLY A 52 4.49 6.93 0.15
C GLY A 52 4.97 8.33 -0.22
N GLY A 53 5.67 8.46 -1.35
CA GLY A 53 6.13 9.77 -1.83
C GLY A 53 4.99 10.75 -2.15
N LEU A 54 3.86 10.26 -2.67
CA LEU A 54 2.68 11.09 -2.91
C LEU A 54 2.00 11.54 -1.60
N ILE A 55 1.97 10.69 -0.58
CA ILE A 55 1.47 11.05 0.75
C ILE A 55 2.39 12.10 1.39
N ASP A 56 3.71 11.93 1.29
CA ASP A 56 4.67 12.93 1.78
C ASP A 56 4.49 14.28 1.08
N ASP A 57 4.27 14.28 -0.24
CA ASP A 57 3.97 15.49 -1.01
C ASP A 57 2.65 16.15 -0.54
N LEU A 58 1.60 15.37 -0.26
CA LEU A 58 0.33 15.86 0.28
C LEU A 58 0.48 16.49 1.68
N MET A 59 1.43 16.00 2.49
CA MET A 59 1.68 16.50 3.84
C MET A 59 2.78 17.58 3.89
N SER A 60 3.40 17.89 2.76
CA SER A 60 4.61 18.72 2.71
C SER A 60 4.40 20.20 3.02
N GLY A 61 3.15 20.70 3.00
CA GLY A 61 2.86 22.14 3.11
C GLY A 61 3.24 22.94 1.86
N ASN A 62 3.72 22.28 0.81
CA ASN A 62 4.10 22.92 -0.44
C ASN A 62 2.97 22.79 -1.46
N CYS A 63 2.31 23.91 -1.77
CA CYS A 63 1.14 23.95 -2.63
C CYS A 63 1.34 23.32 -4.03
N SER A 64 2.56 23.40 -4.59
CA SER A 64 2.86 22.81 -5.90
C SER A 64 2.95 21.28 -5.81
N ARG A 65 3.59 20.76 -4.75
CA ARG A 65 3.73 19.32 -4.52
C ARG A 65 2.38 18.69 -4.17
N GLU A 66 1.62 19.36 -3.30
CA GLU A 66 0.27 18.95 -2.93
C GLU A 66 -0.67 18.90 -4.13
N LYS A 67 -0.63 19.94 -4.98
CA LYS A 67 -1.43 19.98 -6.21
C LYS A 67 -1.06 18.83 -7.14
N ARG A 68 0.23 18.60 -7.37
CA ARG A 68 0.72 17.49 -8.21
C ARG A 68 0.25 16.14 -7.67
N ALA A 69 0.38 15.92 -6.36
CA ALA A 69 -0.03 14.66 -5.74
C ALA A 69 -1.55 14.47 -5.80
N THR A 70 -2.32 15.54 -5.57
CA THR A 70 -3.78 15.54 -5.69
C THR A 70 -4.22 15.21 -7.13
N GLU A 71 -3.59 15.82 -8.13
CA GLU A 71 -3.85 15.54 -9.55
C GLU A 71 -3.51 14.09 -9.91
N ALA A 72 -2.36 13.58 -9.47
CA ALA A 72 -1.97 12.19 -9.70
C ALA A 72 -2.98 11.20 -9.08
N LEU A 73 -3.43 11.49 -7.85
CA LEU A 73 -4.39 10.67 -7.11
C LEU A 73 -5.85 10.97 -7.48
N ALA A 74 -6.14 11.74 -8.53
CA ALA A 74 -7.51 12.12 -8.90
C ALA A 74 -8.29 11.01 -9.62
N SER A 75 -7.62 10.15 -10.41
CA SER A 75 -8.23 9.01 -11.11
C SER A 75 -7.18 7.94 -11.46
N ASN A 76 -7.60 6.73 -11.86
CA ASN A 76 -6.67 5.69 -12.30
C ASN A 76 -5.86 6.15 -13.54
N SER A 77 -6.52 6.87 -14.47
CA SER A 77 -5.87 7.40 -15.67
C SER A 77 -4.92 8.56 -15.37
N ALA A 78 -5.21 9.38 -14.35
CA ALA A 78 -4.28 10.41 -13.89
C ALA A 78 -3.02 9.79 -13.26
N MET A 79 -3.20 8.74 -12.46
CA MET A 79 -2.07 8.00 -11.86
C MET A 79 -1.22 7.29 -12.92
N GLU A 80 -1.85 6.67 -13.92
CA GLU A 80 -1.15 6.09 -15.07
C GLU A 80 -0.29 7.13 -15.80
N ARG A 81 -0.85 8.29 -16.14
CA ARG A 81 -0.12 9.39 -16.78
C ARG A 81 1.02 9.89 -15.91
N PHE A 82 0.80 9.97 -14.60
CA PHE A 82 1.84 10.35 -13.65
C PHE A 82 3.01 9.36 -13.67
N LEU A 83 2.75 8.04 -13.72
CA LEU A 83 3.79 7.02 -13.81
C LEU A 83 4.57 7.12 -15.13
N LEU A 84 3.87 7.23 -16.26
CA LEU A 84 4.51 7.33 -17.57
C LEU A 84 5.34 8.61 -17.72
N ASN A 85 4.86 9.74 -17.19
CA ASN A 85 5.58 11.02 -17.21
C ASN A 85 6.66 11.12 -16.13
N GLY A 86 6.58 10.27 -15.09
CA GLY A 86 7.49 10.26 -13.94
C GLY A 86 8.85 9.62 -14.22
N GLY A 87 9.09 9.17 -15.45
CA GLY A 87 10.35 8.54 -15.85
C GLY A 87 10.49 7.07 -15.43
N TYR A 88 9.39 6.43 -15.02
CA TYR A 88 9.41 5.00 -14.71
C TYR A 88 9.44 4.18 -16.00
N GLU A 89 10.41 3.27 -16.13
CA GLU A 89 10.52 2.37 -17.27
C GLU A 89 9.43 1.29 -17.21
N MET A 90 8.28 1.55 -17.82
CA MET A 90 7.18 0.60 -17.94
C MET A 90 6.32 0.85 -19.18
N ASP A 91 5.67 -0.21 -19.68
CA ASP A 91 4.69 -0.09 -20.76
C ASP A 91 3.33 0.43 -20.24
N GLU A 92 2.47 0.90 -21.15
CA GLU A 92 1.14 1.43 -20.81
C GLU A 92 0.26 0.42 -20.06
N ARG A 93 0.39 -0.88 -20.36
CA ARG A 93 -0.41 -1.91 -19.69
C ARG A 93 0.00 -2.04 -18.22
N THR A 94 1.30 -1.99 -17.96
CA THR A 94 1.91 -2.06 -16.64
C THR A 94 1.59 -0.79 -15.86
N ALA A 95 1.71 0.39 -16.48
CA ALA A 95 1.33 1.67 -15.89
C ALA A 95 -0.16 1.70 -15.48
N ARG A 96 -1.07 1.18 -16.31
CA ARG A 96 -2.50 1.06 -15.95
C ARG A 96 -2.72 0.18 -14.72
N ARG A 97 -2.01 -0.95 -14.66
CA ARG A 97 -2.14 -1.90 -13.55
C ARG A 97 -1.65 -1.26 -12.25
N HIS A 98 -0.46 -0.67 -12.25
CA HIS A 98 0.09 0.04 -11.09
C HIS A 98 -0.77 1.23 -10.69
N GLY A 99 -1.20 2.05 -11.65
CA GLY A 99 -2.06 3.20 -11.40
C GLY A 99 -3.36 2.82 -10.68
N LYS A 100 -4.00 1.71 -11.10
CA LYS A 100 -5.15 1.15 -10.40
C LYS A 100 -4.80 0.67 -8.98
N CYS A 101 -3.75 -0.14 -8.81
CA CYS A 101 -3.35 -0.67 -7.51
C CYS A 101 -2.99 0.44 -6.50
N ILE A 102 -2.22 1.45 -6.91
CA ILE A 102 -1.83 2.59 -6.07
C ILE A 102 -3.06 3.36 -5.60
N ARG A 103 -4.02 3.60 -6.49
CA ARG A 103 -5.28 4.29 -6.16
C ARG A 103 -6.17 3.51 -5.21
N GLU A 104 -6.24 2.19 -5.38
CA GLU A 104 -6.96 1.30 -4.46
C GLU A 104 -6.32 1.32 -3.07
N LYS A 105 -4.99 1.19 -3.00
CA LYS A 105 -4.20 1.32 -1.75
C LYS A 105 -4.44 2.66 -1.08
N TYR A 106 -4.35 3.78 -1.81
CA TYR A 106 -4.64 5.12 -1.29
C TYR A 106 -6.06 5.23 -0.69
N THR A 107 -7.06 4.70 -1.41
CA THR A 107 -8.45 4.71 -0.95
C THR A 107 -8.62 3.88 0.33
N GLN A 108 -7.97 2.72 0.40
CA GLN A 108 -7.95 1.88 1.59
C GLN A 108 -7.27 2.60 2.77
N THR A 109 -6.11 3.24 2.55
CA THR A 109 -5.42 4.04 3.57
C THR A 109 -6.30 5.17 4.08
N ARG A 110 -6.99 5.91 3.20
CA ARG A 110 -7.94 6.96 3.63
C ARG A 110 -9.10 6.42 4.45
N ARG A 111 -9.64 5.24 4.09
CA ARG A 111 -10.70 4.60 4.87
C ARG A 111 -10.21 4.19 6.25
N ILE A 112 -9.01 3.62 6.34
CA ILE A 112 -8.40 3.24 7.62
C ILE A 112 -8.16 4.49 8.48
N LEU A 113 -7.55 5.53 7.92
CA LEU A 113 -7.32 6.79 8.65
C LEU A 113 -8.62 7.45 9.10
N GLY A 114 -9.64 7.50 8.23
CA GLY A 114 -10.95 8.04 8.59
C GLY A 114 -11.68 7.19 9.63
N ALA A 115 -11.50 5.87 9.63
CA ALA A 115 -12.04 4.98 10.66
C ALA A 115 -11.31 5.17 12.00
N VAL A 116 -9.97 5.30 11.98
CA VAL A 116 -9.17 5.61 13.17
C VAL A 116 -9.57 6.97 13.75
N GLU A 117 -9.77 7.96 12.90
CA GLU A 117 -10.25 9.27 13.33
C GLU A 117 -11.65 9.13 13.95
N TYR A 118 -12.60 8.47 13.29
CA TYR A 118 -13.94 8.23 13.82
C TYR A 118 -13.95 7.50 15.18
N ASP A 119 -13.13 6.45 15.35
CA ASP A 119 -12.97 5.73 16.61
C ASP A 119 -12.38 6.62 17.71
N SER A 120 -11.39 7.46 17.39
CA SER A 120 -10.83 8.41 18.35
C SER A 120 -11.88 9.42 18.85
N TRP A 121 -12.78 9.88 17.97
CA TRP A 121 -13.89 10.75 18.34
C TRP A 121 -14.89 10.04 19.25
N GLN A 122 -15.17 8.74 19.05
CA GLN A 122 -16.05 7.96 19.94
C GLN A 122 -15.46 7.78 21.34
N VAL A 123 -14.14 7.55 21.45
CA VAL A 123 -13.47 7.43 22.76
C VAL A 123 -13.52 8.76 23.53
N HIS A 124 -13.41 9.90 22.84
CA HIS A 124 -13.49 11.23 23.47
C HIS A 124 -14.92 11.72 23.75
N SER A 125 -15.93 11.17 23.08
CA SER A 125 -17.34 11.53 23.27
C SER A 125 -18.11 10.55 24.15
N ALA A 126 -17.47 9.49 24.66
CA ALA A 126 -18.05 8.65 25.69
C ALA A 126 -18.33 9.50 26.95
N PRO A 127 -19.60 9.65 27.39
CA PRO A 127 -19.89 10.35 28.62
C PRO A 127 -19.18 9.63 29.76
N CYS A 128 -18.33 10.37 30.48
CA CYS A 128 -17.69 9.94 31.71
C CYS A 128 -18.79 9.41 32.63
N GLN A 129 -18.90 8.08 32.78
CA GLN A 129 -19.86 7.49 33.70
C GLN A 129 -19.46 7.93 35.10
N LYS A 130 -20.33 8.74 35.71
CA LYS A 130 -20.22 9.18 37.10
C LYS A 130 -20.60 8.06 38.04
#